data_AF-A0A0D0L4F7-F1
#
_entry.id   AF-A0A0D0L4F7-F1
#
_cell.length_a   1.000
_cell.length_b   1.000
_cell.length_c   1.000
_cell.angle_alpha   90.00
_cell.angle_beta   90.00
_cell.angle_gamma   90.00
#
_symmetry.space_group_name_H-M   'P 1'
#
loop_
_entity.id
_entity.type
_entity.pdbx_description
1 polymer ?
#
loop_
_entity_poly.entity_id
_entity_poly.type
_entity_poly.pdbx_seq_one_letter_code
_entity_poly.pdbx_strand_id
1 'polypeptide(L)'
;MGSFSLWHWIIILVLIFFPLIFVFRPPPSGPNRFGAAPMPMSFVEAIASYFKNFVNFQGRAARSEYWFSFLFVLCSSVVIEIIDNSGIISLIWSLILFLPSIAVAARRLHDINRSGWHQLLYCFAPVGLIVVIVWYCTPGRDET
;
A
#
# COMPACT_ATOMS: atom_id res chain seq x y z
N MET A 1 26.04 -20.73 24.65
CA MET A 1 25.01 -20.71 23.59
C MET A 1 23.70 -20.35 24.26
N GLY A 2 23.18 -19.13 24.04
CA GLY A 2 21.96 -18.68 24.72
C GLY A 2 20.78 -19.58 24.36
N SER A 3 20.23 -20.29 25.34
CA SER A 3 19.03 -21.11 25.13
C SER A 3 17.86 -20.20 24.79
N PHE A 4 17.21 -20.43 23.64
CA PHE A 4 15.95 -19.75 23.30
C PHE A 4 14.91 -20.09 24.37
N SER A 5 14.64 -19.13 25.27
CA SER A 5 13.59 -19.25 26.28
C SER A 5 12.22 -19.36 25.61
N LEU A 6 11.29 -20.04 26.28
CA LEU A 6 9.88 -20.17 25.87
C LEU A 6 9.25 -18.79 25.52
N TRP A 7 9.70 -17.72 26.17
CA TRP A 7 9.30 -16.35 25.85
C TRP A 7 9.61 -15.89 24.41
N HIS A 8 10.75 -16.30 23.85
CA HIS A 8 11.10 -15.97 22.46
C HIS A 8 10.14 -16.64 21.48
N TRP A 9 9.77 -17.90 21.77
CA TRP A 9 8.79 -18.63 20.97
C TRP A 9 7.40 -18.01 21.05
N ILE A 10 6.98 -17.52 22.22
CA ILE A 10 5.73 -16.76 22.36
C ILE A 10 5.77 -15.49 21.50
N ILE A 11 6.85 -14.72 21.54
CA ILE A 11 6.99 -13.49 20.73
C ILE A 11 6.90 -13.82 19.24
N ILE A 12 7.62 -14.86 18.79
CA ILE A 12 7.57 -15.30 17.39
C ILE A 12 6.16 -15.74 17.00
N LEU A 13 5.47 -16.52 17.84
CA LEU A 13 4.11 -16.96 17.57
C LEU A 13 3.13 -15.78 17.50
N VAL A 14 3.22 -14.81 18.40
CA VAL A 14 2.37 -13.61 18.39
C VAL A 14 2.63 -12.79 17.14
N LEU A 15 3.90 -12.56 16.77
CA LEU A 15 4.27 -11.81 15.56
C LEU A 15 3.78 -12.48 14.26
N ILE A 16 3.59 -13.80 14.26
CA ILE A 16 3.09 -14.55 13.10
C ILE A 16 1.55 -14.65 13.12
N PHE A 17 0.93 -15.00 14.25
CA PHE A 17 -0.51 -15.21 14.33
C PHE A 17 -1.32 -13.90 14.27
N PHE A 18 -0.81 -12.83 14.87
CA PHE A 18 -1.49 -11.54 14.88
C PHE A 18 -1.80 -11.01 13.47
N PRO A 19 -0.83 -10.92 12.52
CA PRO A 19 -1.12 -10.44 11.17
C PRO A 19 -2.05 -11.38 10.39
N LEU A 20 -2.01 -12.70 10.65
CA LEU A 20 -2.88 -13.67 9.97
C LEU A 20 -4.37 -13.40 10.23
N ILE A 21 -4.73 -12.92 11.42
CA ILE A 21 -6.12 -12.55 11.75
C ILE A 21 -6.63 -11.46 10.79
N PHE A 22 -5.79 -10.47 10.48
CA PHE A 22 -6.15 -9.39 9.55
C PHE A 22 -6.14 -9.83 8.09
N VAL A 23 -5.25 -10.76 7.71
CA VAL A 23 -5.21 -11.37 6.37
C VAL A 23 -6.52 -12.09 6.07
N PHE A 24 -7.00 -12.93 6.99
CA PHE A 24 -8.19 -13.75 6.78
C PHE A 24 -9.52 -13.04 7.07
N ARG A 25 -9.50 -11.80 7.56
CA ARG A 25 -10.72 -11.02 7.76
C ARG A 25 -11.33 -10.70 6.38
N PRO A 26 -12.54 -11.17 6.05
CA PRO A 26 -13.18 -10.83 4.78
C PRO A 26 -13.54 -9.34 4.74
N PRO A 27 -13.57 -8.72 3.54
CA PRO A 27 -14.12 -7.38 3.41
C PRO A 27 -15.62 -7.42 3.75
N PRO A 28 -16.20 -6.32 4.27
CA PRO A 28 -17.62 -6.28 4.57
C PRO A 28 -18.47 -6.44 3.30
N SER A 29 -19.60 -7.12 3.44
CA SER A 29 -20.58 -7.34 2.36
C SER A 29 -21.37 -6.07 2.05
N GLY A 30 -21.85 -5.95 0.81
CA GLY A 30 -22.68 -4.84 0.35
C GLY A 30 -21.90 -3.82 -0.49
N PRO A 31 -22.54 -2.68 -0.82
CA PRO A 31 -21.94 -1.66 -1.67
C PRO A 31 -20.68 -1.09 -1.03
N ASN A 32 -19.75 -0.63 -1.88
CA ASN A 32 -18.49 -0.07 -1.41
C ASN A 32 -18.73 1.18 -0.56
N ARG A 33 -18.20 1.20 0.67
CA ARG A 33 -18.39 2.30 1.63
C ARG A 33 -17.64 3.59 1.29
N PHE A 34 -16.65 3.51 0.39
CA PHE A 34 -15.69 4.59 0.14
C PHE A 34 -16.02 5.43 -1.10
N GLY A 35 -17.19 5.20 -1.71
CA GLY A 35 -17.70 5.99 -2.84
C GLY A 35 -17.78 5.21 -4.15
N ALA A 36 -18.04 5.94 -5.23
CA ALA A 36 -18.21 5.38 -6.57
C ALA A 36 -16.92 4.76 -7.12
N ALA A 37 -17.08 3.84 -8.08
CA ALA A 37 -15.97 3.20 -8.77
C ALA A 37 -15.03 4.24 -9.42
N PRO A 38 -13.71 4.17 -9.19
CA PRO A 38 -12.77 5.08 -9.81
C PRO A 38 -12.63 4.74 -11.30
N MET A 39 -12.53 5.77 -12.15
CA MET A 39 -12.29 5.56 -13.57
C MET A 39 -10.84 5.12 -13.83
N PRO A 40 -10.58 4.24 -14.81
CA PRO A 40 -9.23 3.97 -15.27
C PRO A 40 -8.59 5.26 -15.78
N MET A 41 -7.29 5.42 -15.51
CA MET A 41 -6.52 6.62 -15.81
C MET A 41 -5.34 6.27 -16.70
N SER A 42 -4.94 7.22 -17.56
CA SER A 42 -3.67 7.16 -18.27
C SER A 42 -2.48 7.42 -17.34
N PHE A 43 -1.25 7.19 -17.80
CA PHE A 43 -0.04 7.39 -17.00
C PHE A 43 0.10 8.83 -16.48
N VAL A 44 -0.11 9.82 -17.36
CA VAL A 44 0.00 11.25 -17.00
C VAL A 44 -1.10 11.66 -16.03
N GLU A 45 -2.33 11.19 -16.25
CA GLU A 45 -3.46 11.41 -15.33
C GLU A 45 -3.20 10.82 -13.96
N ALA A 46 -2.60 9.62 -13.88
CA ALA A 46 -2.25 8.98 -12.63
C ALA A 46 -1.23 9.80 -11.84
N ILE A 47 -0.18 10.32 -12.49
CA ILE A 47 0.81 11.20 -11.83
C ILE A 47 0.16 12.50 -11.36
N ALA A 48 -0.69 13.11 -12.19
CA ALA A 48 -1.41 14.32 -11.80
C ALA A 48 -2.34 14.06 -10.60
N SER A 49 -3.07 12.93 -10.61
CA SER A 49 -3.91 12.50 -9.48
C SER A 49 -3.08 12.23 -8.23
N TYR A 50 -1.90 11.62 -8.37
CA TYR A 50 -1.00 11.28 -7.27
C TYR A 50 -0.56 12.52 -6.50
N PHE A 51 -0.10 13.56 -7.21
CA PHE A 51 0.28 14.82 -6.56
C PHE A 51 -0.92 15.67 -6.13
N LYS A 52 -2.06 15.58 -6.83
CA LYS A 52 -3.31 16.25 -6.41
C LYS A 52 -3.85 15.69 -5.09
N ASN A 53 -3.73 14.37 -4.89
CA ASN A 53 -4.22 13.66 -3.72
C ASN A 53 -3.09 13.36 -2.72
N PHE A 54 -2.20 14.32 -2.50
CA PHE A 54 -0.95 14.12 -1.77
C PHE A 54 -1.12 13.55 -0.33
N VAL A 55 -2.08 14.08 0.42
CA VAL A 55 -2.47 13.59 1.76
C VAL A 55 -3.95 13.19 1.84
N ASN A 56 -4.55 12.90 0.69
CA ASN A 56 -5.96 12.53 0.64
C ASN A 56 -6.12 11.00 0.76
N PHE A 57 -6.53 10.55 1.94
CA PHE A 57 -6.82 9.14 2.23
C PHE A 57 -8.27 8.75 1.94
N GLN A 58 -9.13 9.71 1.59
CA GLN A 58 -10.54 9.48 1.33
C GLN A 58 -10.77 9.12 -0.14
N GLY A 59 -11.79 8.30 -0.41
CA GLY A 59 -12.13 7.86 -1.75
C GLY A 59 -11.42 6.58 -2.19
N ARG A 60 -11.50 6.31 -3.48
CA ARG A 60 -11.02 5.08 -4.13
C ARG A 60 -9.99 5.40 -5.19
N ALA A 61 -9.04 4.49 -5.38
CA ALA A 61 -8.02 4.59 -6.42
C ALA A 61 -8.14 3.40 -7.39
N ALA A 62 -8.18 3.70 -8.69
CA ALA A 62 -8.21 2.67 -9.73
C ALA A 62 -6.90 1.87 -9.73
N ARG A 63 -6.95 0.65 -10.29
CA ARG A 63 -5.74 -0.19 -10.47
C ARG A 63 -4.64 0.55 -11.25
N SER A 64 -5.02 1.21 -12.34
CA SER A 64 -4.10 1.98 -13.17
C SER A 64 -3.48 3.15 -12.40
N GLU A 65 -4.25 3.87 -11.58
CA GLU A 65 -3.75 4.99 -10.76
C GLU A 65 -2.64 4.51 -9.81
N TYR A 66 -2.87 3.40 -9.10
CA TYR A 66 -1.90 2.84 -8.17
C TYR A 66 -0.63 2.35 -8.88
N TRP A 67 -0.76 1.52 -9.92
CA TRP A 67 0.39 0.92 -10.58
C TRP A 67 1.23 1.92 -11.38
N PHE A 68 0.61 2.92 -12.01
CA PHE A 68 1.36 4.01 -12.65
C PHE A 68 2.04 4.93 -11.64
N SER A 69 1.40 5.20 -10.50
CA SER A 69 2.05 5.93 -9.40
C SER A 69 3.25 5.16 -8.86
N PHE A 70 3.11 3.84 -8.65
CA PHE A 70 4.21 2.98 -8.22
C PHE A 70 5.37 2.98 -9.23
N LEU A 71 5.08 2.87 -10.53
CA LEU A 71 6.08 2.93 -11.59
C LEU A 71 6.81 4.29 -11.59
N PHE A 72 6.07 5.39 -11.45
CA PHE A 72 6.66 6.73 -11.35
C PHE A 72 7.58 6.86 -10.14
N VAL A 73 7.14 6.40 -8.96
CA VAL A 73 7.97 6.41 -7.74
C VAL A 73 9.23 5.57 -7.98
N LEU A 74 9.10 4.36 -8.50
CA LEU A 74 10.23 3.47 -8.80
C LEU A 74 11.25 4.12 -9.76
N CYS A 75 10.79 4.61 -10.91
CA CYS A 75 11.66 5.23 -11.90
C CYS A 75 12.33 6.51 -11.38
N SER A 76 11.57 7.38 -10.70
CA SER A 76 12.13 8.60 -10.13
C SER A 76 13.16 8.31 -9.03
N SER A 77 12.91 7.33 -8.16
CA SER A 77 13.87 6.90 -7.16
C SER A 77 15.19 6.41 -7.77
N VAL A 78 15.14 5.59 -8.82
CA VAL A 78 16.35 5.11 -9.51
C VAL A 78 17.13 6.27 -10.14
N VAL A 79 16.43 7.22 -10.79
CA VAL A 79 17.08 8.40 -11.40
C VAL A 79 17.76 9.27 -10.32
N ILE A 80 17.10 9.51 -9.19
CA ILE A 80 17.66 10.30 -8.10
C ILE A 80 18.87 9.61 -7.48
N GLU A 81 18.83 8.28 -7.30
CA GLU A 81 19.95 7.50 -6.75
C GLU A 81 21.21 7.56 -7.63
N ILE A 82 21.05 7.57 -8.97
CA ILE A 82 22.17 7.68 -9.90
C ILE A 82 22.82 9.08 -9.85
N ILE A 83 22.04 10.13 -9.63
CA ILE A 83 22.50 11.52 -9.68
C ILE A 83 23.07 11.98 -8.32
N ASP A 84 22.51 11.49 -7.22
CA ASP A 84 22.83 11.96 -5.88
C ASP A 84 24.07 11.26 -5.29
N ASN A 85 25.20 11.98 -5.30
CA ASN A 85 26.43 11.53 -4.67
C ASN A 85 26.44 11.66 -3.12
N SER A 86 25.52 12.45 -2.55
CA SER A 86 25.49 12.76 -1.11
C SER A 86 24.52 11.88 -0.32
N GLY A 87 23.54 11.29 -0.98
CA GLY A 87 22.41 10.58 -0.38
C GLY A 87 21.33 11.48 0.25
N ILE A 88 21.59 12.78 0.39
CA ILE A 88 20.67 13.73 1.03
C ILE A 88 19.47 14.03 0.11
N ILE A 89 19.69 14.15 -1.19
CA ILE A 89 18.61 14.43 -2.16
C ILE A 89 17.68 13.22 -2.25
N SER A 90 18.25 12.01 -2.29
CA SER A 90 17.51 10.75 -2.26
C SER A 90 16.65 10.63 -0.99
N LEU A 91 17.22 10.98 0.17
CA LEU A 91 16.47 10.99 1.43
C LEU A 91 15.29 11.96 1.38
N ILE A 92 15.50 13.21 0.97
CA ILE A 92 14.42 14.22 0.88
C ILE A 92 13.34 13.75 -0.12
N TRP A 93 13.75 13.23 -1.27
CA TRP A 93 12.84 12.72 -2.29
C TRP A 93 11.97 11.58 -1.75
N SER A 94 12.58 10.62 -1.05
CA SER A 94 11.86 9.51 -0.42
C SER A 94 10.84 9.98 0.61
N LEU A 95 11.18 11.00 1.42
CA LEU A 95 10.29 11.56 2.44
C LEU A 95 9.10 12.30 1.81
N ILE A 96 9.33 13.03 0.72
CA ILE A 96 8.25 13.72 -0.03
C ILE A 96 7.28 12.69 -0.61
N LEU A 97 7.79 11.62 -1.23
CA LEU A 97 6.94 10.61 -1.86
C LEU A 97 6.32 9.62 -0.87
N PHE A 98 6.79 9.59 0.38
CA PHE A 98 6.31 8.66 1.40
C PHE A 98 4.82 8.84 1.71
N LEU A 99 4.38 10.07 2.00
CA LEU A 99 2.97 10.35 2.30
C LEU A 99 2.02 10.01 1.14
N PRO A 100 2.22 10.49 -0.10
CA PRO A 100 1.32 10.18 -1.20
C PRO A 100 1.34 8.68 -1.56
N SER A 101 2.45 7.97 -1.35
CA SER A 101 2.52 6.51 -1.53
C SER A 101 1.56 5.79 -0.58
N ILE A 102 1.53 6.19 0.70
CA ILE A 102 0.61 5.65 1.70
C ILE A 102 -0.84 6.05 1.37
N ALA A 103 -1.05 7.28 0.90
CA ALA A 103 -2.39 7.77 0.55
C ALA A 103 -3.00 7.00 -0.63
N VAL A 104 -2.25 6.79 -1.72
CA VAL A 104 -2.74 6.02 -2.88
C VAL A 104 -2.92 4.54 -2.52
N ALA A 105 -2.05 3.95 -1.70
CA ALA A 105 -2.17 2.59 -1.22
C ALA A 105 -3.42 2.38 -0.35
N ALA A 106 -3.74 3.34 0.54
CA ALA A 106 -4.96 3.32 1.34
C ALA A 106 -6.22 3.40 0.45
N ARG A 107 -6.26 4.35 -0.50
CA ARG A 107 -7.37 4.48 -1.46
C ARG A 107 -7.51 3.25 -2.37
N ARG A 108 -6.42 2.55 -2.66
CA ARG A 108 -6.44 1.28 -3.41
C ARG A 108 -7.10 0.16 -2.60
N LEU A 109 -6.82 0.07 -1.29
CA LEU A 109 -7.50 -0.89 -0.40
C LEU A 109 -8.99 -0.55 -0.23
N HIS A 110 -9.33 0.74 -0.24
CA HIS A 110 -10.72 1.18 -0.22
C HIS A 110 -11.51 0.70 -1.45
N ASP A 111 -10.85 0.54 -2.61
CA ASP A 111 -11.50 0.04 -3.82
C ASP A 111 -12.01 -1.42 -3.69
N ILE A 112 -11.39 -2.21 -2.82
CA ILE A 112 -11.83 -3.59 -2.49
C ILE A 112 -12.63 -3.65 -1.17
N ASN A 113 -13.19 -2.52 -0.73
CA ASN A 113 -13.96 -2.36 0.52
C ASN A 113 -13.18 -2.76 1.80
N ARG A 114 -11.84 -2.74 1.76
CA ARG A 114 -10.98 -2.95 2.94
C ARG A 114 -10.54 -1.62 3.51
N SER A 115 -10.20 -1.56 4.80
CA SER A 115 -9.65 -0.34 5.39
C SER A 115 -8.20 -0.14 4.95
N GLY A 116 -7.77 1.12 4.76
CA GLY A 116 -6.39 1.46 4.41
C GLY A 116 -5.33 0.96 5.40
N TRP A 117 -5.70 0.73 6.67
CA TRP A 117 -4.83 0.14 7.69
C TRP A 117 -4.29 -1.24 7.32
N HIS A 118 -4.94 -1.97 6.43
CA HIS A 118 -4.46 -3.28 5.96
C HIS A 118 -3.12 -3.20 5.22
N GLN A 119 -2.67 -2.03 4.77
CA GLN A 119 -1.34 -1.86 4.17
C GLN A 119 -0.20 -2.15 5.16
N LEU A 120 -0.43 -2.01 6.48
CA LEU A 120 0.58 -2.33 7.50
C LEU A 120 0.96 -3.81 7.51
N LEU A 121 0.16 -4.68 6.90
CA LEU A 121 0.52 -6.09 6.71
C LEU A 121 1.76 -6.25 5.83
N TYR A 122 2.12 -5.23 5.04
CA TYR A 122 3.38 -5.22 4.28
C TYR A 122 4.61 -5.38 5.20
N CYS A 123 4.56 -4.90 6.45
CA CYS A 123 5.65 -5.05 7.42
C CYS A 123 5.87 -6.51 7.89
N PHE A 124 4.88 -7.39 7.70
CA PHE A 124 4.91 -8.78 8.14
C PHE A 124 5.28 -9.72 6.99
N ALA A 125 6.50 -9.59 6.49
CA ALA A 125 7.03 -10.43 5.40
C ALA A 125 7.31 -11.88 5.88
N PRO A 126 7.16 -12.89 5.00
CA PRO A 126 6.77 -12.80 3.60
C PRO A 126 5.24 -12.79 3.36
N VAL A 127 4.45 -13.35 4.29
CA VAL A 127 3.01 -13.62 4.06
C VAL A 127 2.22 -12.33 3.85
N GLY A 128 2.39 -11.33 4.71
CA GLY A 128 1.64 -10.07 4.63
C GLY A 128 1.97 -9.26 3.38
N LEU A 129 3.24 -9.27 2.95
CA LEU A 129 3.67 -8.65 1.69
C LEU A 129 2.95 -9.26 0.49
N ILE A 130 2.95 -10.60 0.38
CA ILE A 130 2.30 -11.30 -0.75
C ILE A 130 0.80 -10.99 -0.78
N VAL A 131 0.13 -11.05 0.37
CA VAL A 131 -1.31 -10.78 0.49
C VAL A 131 -1.66 -9.36 0.05
N VAL A 132 -0.90 -8.37 0.51
CA VAL A 132 -1.15 -6.96 0.17
C VAL A 132 -0.92 -6.69 -1.32
N ILE A 133 0.12 -7.29 -1.92
CA ILE A 133 0.34 -7.20 -3.37
C ILE A 133 -0.82 -7.83 -4.15
N VAL A 134 -1.29 -9.01 -3.75
CA VAL A 134 -2.46 -9.65 -4.36
C VAL A 134 -3.66 -8.72 -4.30
N TRP A 135 -3.92 -8.10 -3.14
CA TRP A 135 -5.01 -7.13 -2.99
C TRP A 135 -4.87 -5.89 -3.88
N TYR A 136 -3.66 -5.39 -4.13
CA TYR A 136 -3.45 -4.29 -5.07
C TYR A 136 -3.75 -4.69 -6.53
N CYS A 137 -3.59 -5.97 -6.89
CA CYS A 137 -3.93 -6.51 -8.20
C CYS A 137 -5.43 -6.84 -8.39
N THR A 138 -6.15 -7.16 -7.32
CA THR A 138 -7.57 -7.58 -7.35
C THR A 138 -8.46 -6.51 -7.97
N PRO A 139 -9.49 -6.83 -8.78
CA PRO A 139 -10.48 -5.85 -9.24
C PRO A 139 -11.21 -5.16 -8.07
N GLY A 140 -11.61 -3.91 -8.30
CA GLY A 140 -12.50 -3.19 -7.38
C GLY A 140 -13.82 -3.93 -7.18
N ARG A 141 -14.36 -3.86 -5.97
CA ARG A 141 -15.62 -4.51 -5.62
C ARG A 141 -16.74 -3.47 -5.60
N ASP A 142 -17.65 -3.62 -6.55
CA ASP A 142 -18.88 -2.84 -6.67
C ASP A 142 -20.04 -3.83 -6.67
N GLU A 143 -20.49 -4.24 -5.49
CA GLU A 143 -21.75 -4.99 -5.37
C GLU A 143 -22.88 -3.97 -5.53
N THR A 144 -23.45 -3.93 -6.74
CA THR A 144 -24.79 -3.36 -6.97
C THR A 144 -25.83 -4.22 -6.27
#